data_AF-A0A520YGG3-F1
#
_entry.id   AF-A0A520YGG3-F1
#
_cell.length_a   1.000
_cell.length_b   1.000
_cell.length_c   1.000
_cell.angle_alpha   90.00
_cell.angle_beta   90.00
_cell.angle_gamma   90.00
#
_symmetry.space_group_name_H-M   'P 1'
#
loop_
_entity.id
_entity.type
_entity.pdbx_description
1 polymer ?
#
loop_
_entity_poly.entity_id
_entity_poly.type
_entity_poly.pdbx_seq_one_letter_code
_entity_poly.pdbx_strand_id
1 'polypeptide(L)'
;MEDEEIVLLGWSEAQASTSLVDDLLSLRGKVDLEGSGFADVSLDLAMQGIRPDRDGRLSAALGAELTALPIISVLIPDISRLRGNARVDLALNGSLNRPEISGTARIAEGAAEIPRLGIELLDVQATLRGAGNSLELDGGARSGEGSVRFEGRYDLRGEDWSGSTTLAGENFLAVALPEVRAARLPQSSDDVAAFLEMRSAAMRARHVPALGPVGAAMMILGDRPDKADAADGKPCGGEAGQLFDRMLQALDLDREDCARALLEPAHRPGEKIAPESLEELATLAKLQVQALKPKCLLLFGDAPSRALLGEPLAKARGRLHQVEGVRTVATFHPRWLLNRPQDKAMAWADLLLLTAVDA
;
A
#
# COMPACT_ATOMS: atom_id res chain seq x y z
N MET A 1 4.90 -8.63 -19.74
CA MET A 1 3.50 -9.10 -19.87
C MET A 1 3.35 -10.14 -18.80
N GLU A 2 3.03 -9.71 -17.58
CA GLU A 2 2.57 -10.63 -16.55
C GLU A 2 1.08 -10.82 -16.80
N ASP A 3 0.66 -12.09 -16.82
CA ASP A 3 -0.71 -12.52 -17.05
C ASP A 3 -1.64 -11.80 -16.07
N GLU A 4 -2.48 -10.89 -16.57
CA GLU A 4 -3.68 -10.47 -15.85
C GLU A 4 -4.51 -11.73 -15.63
N GLU A 5 -4.55 -12.22 -14.39
CA GLU A 5 -5.40 -13.33 -13.99
C GLU A 5 -6.85 -12.84 -14.09
N ILE A 6 -7.44 -12.94 -15.28
CA ILE A 6 -8.84 -12.62 -15.53
C ILE A 6 -9.66 -13.65 -14.76
N VAL A 7 -10.14 -13.25 -13.58
CA VAL A 7 -11.07 -14.04 -12.78
C VAL A 7 -12.41 -14.08 -13.51
N LEU A 8 -12.63 -15.15 -14.28
CA LEU A 8 -13.91 -15.42 -14.92
C LEU A 8 -14.89 -15.94 -13.85
N LEU A 9 -15.87 -15.11 -13.49
CA LEU A 9 -16.97 -15.50 -12.60
C LEU A 9 -17.98 -16.35 -13.39
N GLY A 10 -18.00 -17.65 -13.14
CA GLY A 10 -19.05 -18.54 -13.64
C GLY A 10 -20.34 -18.35 -12.85
N TRP A 11 -21.47 -18.12 -13.54
CA TRP A 11 -22.81 -18.14 -12.96
C TRP A 11 -23.66 -19.19 -13.68
N SER A 12 -24.47 -19.92 -12.92
CA SER A 12 -25.36 -20.96 -13.46
C SER A 12 -26.70 -20.37 -13.86
N GLU A 13 -27.20 -19.44 -13.05
CA GLU A 13 -28.48 -18.78 -13.24
C GLU A 13 -28.41 -17.33 -12.71
N ALA A 14 -28.84 -16.37 -13.52
CA ALA A 14 -28.94 -14.97 -13.12
C ALA A 14 -30.28 -14.42 -13.59
N GLN A 15 -31.04 -13.84 -12.67
CA GLN A 15 -32.30 -13.18 -12.94
C GLN A 15 -32.24 -11.77 -12.39
N ALA A 16 -32.60 -10.78 -13.21
CA ALA A 16 -32.72 -9.40 -12.78
C ALA A 16 -34.00 -8.79 -13.37
N SER A 17 -34.74 -8.07 -12.55
CA SER A 17 -35.90 -7.31 -12.96
C SER A 17 -35.78 -5.89 -12.45
N THR A 18 -36.05 -4.93 -13.32
CA THR A 18 -35.98 -3.51 -13.02
C THR A 18 -37.26 -2.83 -13.49
N SER A 19 -37.84 -1.98 -12.65
CA SER A 19 -39.02 -1.19 -12.99
C SER A 19 -38.89 0.23 -12.45
N LEU A 20 -39.38 1.21 -13.21
CA LEU A 20 -39.51 2.60 -12.78
C LEU A 20 -40.97 2.99 -12.92
N VAL A 21 -41.67 3.15 -11.79
CA VAL A 21 -43.09 3.51 -11.74
C VAL A 21 -43.24 4.65 -10.74
N ASP A 22 -43.89 5.74 -11.14
CA ASP A 22 -44.15 6.91 -10.29
C ASP A 22 -42.91 7.39 -9.53
N ASP A 23 -41.81 7.60 -10.25
CA ASP A 23 -40.50 8.03 -9.73
C ASP A 23 -39.87 7.05 -8.70
N LEU A 24 -40.36 5.81 -8.60
CA LEU A 24 -39.75 4.77 -7.78
C LEU A 24 -39.02 3.74 -8.66
N LEU A 25 -37.69 3.69 -8.55
CA LEU A 25 -36.85 2.67 -9.17
C LEU A 25 -36.81 1.43 -8.27
N SER A 26 -37.39 0.34 -8.74
CA SER A 26 -37.29 -0.98 -8.09
C SER A 26 -36.40 -1.89 -8.91
N LEU A 27 -35.38 -2.45 -8.26
CA LEU A 27 -34.49 -3.48 -8.78
C LEU A 27 -34.61 -4.71 -7.87
N ARG A 28 -34.74 -5.87 -8.49
CA ARG A 28 -34.66 -7.18 -7.85
C ARG A 28 -33.72 -8.04 -8.66
N GLY A 29 -32.79 -8.71 -8.01
CA GLY A 29 -31.81 -9.57 -8.67
C GLY A 29 -31.53 -10.80 -7.83
N LYS A 30 -31.30 -11.92 -8.48
CA LYS A 30 -30.78 -13.14 -7.88
C LYS A 30 -29.74 -13.74 -8.81
N VAL A 31 -28.61 -14.15 -8.26
CA VAL A 31 -27.54 -14.83 -9.00
C VAL A 31 -27.09 -16.06 -8.22
N ASP A 32 -27.00 -17.18 -8.92
CA ASP A 32 -26.38 -18.42 -8.46
C ASP A 32 -24.99 -18.51 -9.11
N LEU A 33 -23.97 -18.51 -8.26
CA LEU A 33 -22.56 -18.51 -8.62
C LEU A 33 -22.08 -19.96 -8.58
N GLU A 34 -21.64 -20.50 -9.73
CA GLU A 34 -21.28 -21.91 -9.88
C GLU A 34 -20.26 -22.34 -8.81
N GLY A 35 -20.70 -23.21 -7.89
CA GLY A 35 -19.86 -23.73 -6.81
C GLY A 35 -19.39 -22.70 -5.78
N SER A 36 -19.84 -21.43 -5.88
CA SER A 36 -19.38 -20.32 -5.05
C SER A 36 -20.48 -19.72 -4.19
N GLY A 37 -21.74 -20.10 -4.40
CA GLY A 37 -22.88 -19.75 -3.55
C GLY A 37 -23.94 -18.94 -4.29
N PHE A 38 -24.73 -18.14 -3.58
CA PHE A 38 -25.75 -17.30 -4.20
C PHE A 38 -25.77 -15.89 -3.59
N ALA A 39 -26.33 -14.95 -4.35
CA ALA A 39 -26.65 -13.63 -3.85
C ALA A 39 -28.01 -13.17 -4.35
N ASP A 40 -28.79 -12.56 -3.48
CA ASP A 40 -30.04 -11.88 -3.76
C ASP A 40 -29.92 -10.40 -3.38
N VAL A 41 -30.45 -9.55 -4.25
CA VAL A 41 -30.45 -8.11 -4.07
C VAL A 41 -31.83 -7.55 -4.33
N SER A 42 -32.24 -6.64 -3.47
CA SER A 42 -33.41 -5.81 -3.67
C SER A 42 -33.05 -4.36 -3.41
N LEU A 43 -33.55 -3.46 -4.24
CA LEU A 43 -33.39 -2.01 -4.11
C LEU A 43 -34.68 -1.34 -4.56
N ASP A 44 -35.19 -0.44 -3.73
CA ASP A 44 -36.24 0.52 -4.02
C ASP A 44 -35.67 1.90 -3.72
N LEU A 45 -35.58 2.73 -4.75
CA LEU A 45 -34.94 4.04 -4.70
C LEU A 45 -35.85 5.09 -5.32
N ALA A 46 -36.19 6.12 -4.55
CA ALA A 46 -36.89 7.29 -5.05
C ALA A 46 -36.00 8.06 -6.04
N MET A 47 -36.60 8.51 -7.12
CA MET A 47 -35.96 9.22 -8.21
C MET A 47 -36.60 10.60 -8.37
N GLN A 48 -35.87 11.53 -8.98
CA GLN A 48 -36.39 12.78 -9.54
C GLN A 48 -35.99 12.80 -11.01
N GLY A 49 -36.89 12.31 -11.87
CA GLY A 49 -36.59 12.01 -13.27
C GLY A 49 -35.60 10.85 -13.38
N ILE A 50 -34.34 11.15 -13.73
CA ILE A 50 -33.28 10.14 -13.94
C ILE A 50 -32.23 10.17 -12.83
N ARG A 51 -32.39 11.03 -11.83
CA ARG A 51 -31.45 11.17 -10.71
C ARG A 51 -32.05 10.59 -9.45
N PRO A 52 -31.26 9.96 -8.56
CA PRO A 52 -31.73 9.58 -7.24
C PRO A 52 -32.20 10.81 -6.45
N ASP A 53 -33.38 10.71 -5.85
CA ASP A 53 -33.81 11.65 -4.82
C ASP A 53 -33.04 11.36 -3.54
N ARG A 54 -32.23 12.33 -3.09
CA ARG A 54 -31.36 12.14 -1.93
C ARG A 54 -32.11 12.14 -0.60
N ASP A 55 -33.26 12.81 -0.56
CA ASP A 55 -34.14 12.85 0.61
C ASP A 55 -35.31 11.86 0.48
N GLY A 56 -35.52 11.36 -0.74
CA GLY A 56 -36.49 10.34 -1.03
C GLY A 56 -36.18 8.97 -0.42
N ARG A 57 -37.18 8.10 -0.46
CA ARG A 57 -37.13 6.76 0.14
C ARG A 57 -36.02 5.91 -0.49
N LEU A 58 -35.23 5.29 0.37
CA LEU A 58 -34.28 4.24 0.07
C LEU A 58 -34.68 2.99 0.87
N SER A 59 -34.77 1.85 0.21
CA SER A 59 -34.89 0.54 0.85
C SER A 59 -34.13 -0.47 0.01
N ALA A 60 -33.12 -1.12 0.59
CA ALA A 60 -32.35 -2.16 -0.07
C ALA A 60 -32.12 -3.33 0.87
N ALA A 61 -32.06 -4.53 0.33
CA ALA A 61 -31.64 -5.72 1.05
C ALA A 61 -30.65 -6.53 0.21
N LEU A 62 -29.66 -7.09 0.86
CA LEU A 62 -28.63 -7.95 0.30
C LEU A 62 -28.55 -9.22 1.15
N GLY A 63 -28.96 -10.33 0.57
CA GLY A 63 -28.73 -11.68 1.08
C GLY A 63 -27.62 -12.33 0.26
N ALA A 64 -26.63 -12.94 0.89
CA ALA A 64 -25.64 -13.75 0.18
C ALA A 64 -25.08 -14.85 1.08
N GLU A 65 -24.92 -16.04 0.51
CA GLU A 65 -24.14 -17.13 1.10
C GLU A 65 -23.07 -17.51 0.08
N LEU A 66 -21.80 -17.30 0.43
CA LEU A 66 -20.67 -17.48 -0.47
C LEU A 66 -19.69 -18.49 0.14
N THR A 67 -19.36 -19.55 -0.60
CA THR A 67 -18.46 -20.65 -0.16
C THR A 67 -17.07 -20.54 -0.81
N ALA A 68 -16.95 -19.70 -1.84
CA ALA A 68 -15.71 -19.25 -2.43
C ALA A 68 -15.85 -17.75 -2.70
N LEU A 69 -14.81 -16.96 -2.42
CA LEU A 69 -14.87 -15.49 -2.44
C LEU A 69 -14.05 -14.84 -3.58
N PRO A 70 -14.05 -15.34 -4.84
CA PRO A 70 -13.36 -14.66 -5.93
C PRO A 70 -14.02 -13.31 -6.29
N ILE A 71 -15.23 -13.02 -5.78
CA ILE A 71 -15.96 -11.77 -6.06
C ILE A 71 -15.49 -10.59 -5.19
N ILE A 72 -14.92 -10.84 -4.01
CA ILE A 72 -14.51 -9.78 -3.09
C ILE A 72 -13.17 -9.16 -3.51
N SER A 73 -12.30 -9.88 -4.24
CA SER A 73 -11.07 -9.29 -4.81
C SER A 73 -11.35 -8.19 -5.84
N VAL A 74 -12.55 -8.19 -6.45
CA VAL A 74 -13.01 -7.09 -7.33
C VAL A 74 -13.41 -5.86 -6.51
N LEU A 75 -13.97 -6.06 -5.32
CA LEU A 75 -14.45 -5.00 -4.42
C LEU A 75 -13.32 -4.44 -3.54
N ILE A 76 -12.28 -5.22 -3.28
CA ILE A 76 -11.11 -4.84 -2.49
C ILE A 76 -9.85 -5.13 -3.32
N PRO A 77 -9.36 -4.15 -4.10
CA PRO A 77 -8.34 -4.36 -5.14
C PRO A 77 -6.96 -4.81 -4.62
N ASP A 78 -6.77 -4.84 -3.29
CA ASP A 78 -5.50 -5.16 -2.64
C ASP A 78 -5.50 -6.56 -1.97
N ILE A 79 -6.63 -7.29 -2.01
CA ILE A 79 -6.76 -8.65 -1.46
C ILE A 79 -6.85 -9.65 -2.61
N SER A 80 -6.03 -10.70 -2.56
CA SER A 80 -6.02 -11.80 -3.54
C SER A 80 -6.20 -13.15 -2.87
N ARG A 81 -6.53 -14.19 -3.65
CA ARG A 81 -6.71 -15.57 -3.18
C ARG A 81 -7.66 -15.70 -1.97
N LEU A 82 -8.67 -14.84 -1.89
CA LEU A 82 -9.62 -14.88 -0.80
C LEU A 82 -10.46 -16.16 -0.87
N ARG A 83 -10.41 -16.94 0.20
CA ARG A 83 -11.20 -18.16 0.43
C ARG A 83 -11.91 -18.05 1.75
N GLY A 84 -12.96 -18.85 1.92
CA GLY A 84 -13.73 -18.93 3.16
C GLY A 84 -15.22 -18.80 2.90
N ASN A 85 -15.98 -18.87 3.99
CA ASN A 85 -17.42 -18.83 3.95
C ASN A 85 -17.89 -17.44 4.39
N ALA A 86 -18.61 -16.74 3.53
CA ALA A 86 -19.26 -15.49 3.87
C ALA A 86 -20.78 -15.64 3.89
N ARG A 87 -21.42 -15.11 4.92
CA ARG A 87 -22.87 -14.96 5.00
C ARG A 87 -23.18 -13.49 5.19
N VAL A 88 -23.98 -12.92 4.32
CA VAL A 88 -24.36 -11.50 4.32
C VAL A 88 -25.86 -11.44 4.39
N ASP A 89 -26.38 -10.79 5.41
CA ASP A 89 -27.81 -10.52 5.60
C ASP A 89 -27.91 -9.04 6.02
N LEU A 90 -27.90 -8.13 5.05
CA LEU A 90 -27.88 -6.68 5.29
C LEU A 90 -29.11 -6.01 4.67
N ALA A 91 -29.63 -5.00 5.37
CA ALA A 91 -30.69 -4.14 4.88
C ALA A 91 -30.34 -2.66 5.12
N LEU A 92 -30.68 -1.81 4.16
CA LEU A 92 -30.44 -0.38 4.17
C LEU A 92 -31.78 0.33 3.94
N ASN A 93 -32.20 1.16 4.87
CA ASN A 93 -33.47 1.90 4.79
C ASN A 93 -33.23 3.41 4.99
N GLY A 94 -34.29 4.22 4.88
CA GLY A 94 -34.23 5.67 5.13
C GLY A 94 -34.14 6.47 3.84
N SER A 95 -33.12 7.32 3.72
CA SER A 95 -32.80 8.09 2.51
C SER A 95 -31.29 8.06 2.24
N LEU A 96 -30.84 8.50 1.06
CA LEU A 96 -29.40 8.57 0.75
C LEU A 96 -28.65 9.51 1.69
N ASN A 97 -29.30 10.55 2.20
CA ASN A 97 -28.71 11.48 3.17
C ASN A 97 -28.77 10.98 4.63
N ARG A 98 -29.69 10.06 4.95
CA ARG A 98 -29.86 9.47 6.28
C ARG A 98 -30.10 7.97 6.16
N PRO A 99 -29.06 7.20 5.79
CA PRO A 99 -29.16 5.76 5.69
C PRO A 99 -29.25 5.12 7.07
N GLU A 100 -30.18 4.19 7.23
CA GLU A 100 -30.30 3.30 8.37
C GLU A 100 -29.94 1.88 7.94
N ILE A 101 -28.77 1.41 8.36
CA ILE A 101 -28.31 0.05 8.10
C ILE A 101 -28.72 -0.90 9.23
N SER A 102 -29.07 -2.12 8.86
CA SER A 102 -29.40 -3.19 9.80
C SER A 102 -28.95 -4.54 9.26
N GLY A 103 -28.70 -5.48 10.17
CA GLY A 103 -28.32 -6.85 9.83
C GLY A 103 -26.85 -7.15 10.11
N THR A 104 -26.37 -8.25 9.53
CA THR A 104 -25.03 -8.78 9.81
C THR A 104 -24.36 -9.34 8.57
N ALA A 105 -23.05 -9.15 8.46
CA ALA A 105 -22.20 -9.90 7.55
C ALA A 105 -21.16 -10.66 8.37
N ARG A 106 -20.90 -11.92 8.02
CA ARG A 106 -19.94 -12.78 8.70
C ARG A 106 -19.03 -13.45 7.69
N ILE A 107 -17.75 -13.51 8.02
CA ILE A 107 -16.76 -14.33 7.33
C ILE A 107 -16.22 -15.32 8.36
N ALA A 108 -16.16 -16.59 7.97
CA ALA A 108 -15.59 -17.68 8.75
C ALA A 108 -14.65 -18.51 7.88
N GLU A 109 -13.63 -19.09 8.52
CA GLU A 109 -12.61 -19.92 7.86
C GLU A 109 -11.96 -19.18 6.67
N GLY A 110 -11.82 -17.86 6.83
CA GLY A 110 -11.29 -17.01 5.79
C GLY A 110 -9.77 -17.18 5.66
N ALA A 111 -9.28 -17.21 4.43
CA ALA A 111 -7.87 -17.09 4.13
C ALA A 111 -7.70 -16.09 3.00
N ALA A 112 -6.73 -15.20 3.11
CA ALA A 112 -6.52 -14.15 2.13
C ALA A 112 -5.04 -13.86 2.01
N GLU A 113 -4.59 -13.52 0.82
CA GLU A 113 -3.26 -12.97 0.62
C GLU A 113 -3.39 -11.47 0.39
N ILE A 114 -2.51 -10.70 1.01
CA ILE A 114 -2.34 -9.28 0.69
C ILE A 114 -0.97 -9.15 0.02
N PRO A 115 -0.86 -9.40 -1.31
CA PRO A 115 0.43 -9.49 -2.00
C PRO A 115 1.28 -8.24 -1.82
N ARG A 116 0.62 -7.07 -1.73
CA ARG A 116 1.26 -5.77 -1.50
C ARG A 116 1.94 -5.64 -0.14
N LEU A 117 1.50 -6.41 0.84
CA LEU A 117 2.13 -6.50 2.15
C LEU A 117 2.94 -7.79 2.28
N GLY A 118 2.86 -8.71 1.31
CA GLY A 118 3.46 -10.04 1.35
C GLY A 118 2.92 -10.94 2.46
N ILE A 119 1.81 -10.57 3.10
CA ILE A 119 1.25 -11.33 4.23
C ILE A 119 0.16 -12.29 3.76
N GLU A 120 0.18 -13.48 4.35
CA GLU A 120 -0.91 -14.43 4.28
C GLU A 120 -1.73 -14.33 5.57
N LEU A 121 -3.00 -14.01 5.42
CA LEU A 121 -3.98 -14.06 6.48
C LEU A 121 -4.63 -15.44 6.51
N LEU A 122 -4.55 -16.10 7.66
CA LEU A 122 -5.15 -17.39 7.94
C LEU A 122 -6.14 -17.25 9.10
N ASP A 123 -7.05 -18.21 9.23
CA ASP A 123 -8.06 -18.26 10.29
C ASP A 123 -8.85 -16.95 10.42
N VAL A 124 -9.12 -16.27 9.31
CA VAL A 124 -9.84 -14.99 9.31
C VAL A 124 -11.28 -15.24 9.72
N GLN A 125 -11.67 -14.57 10.80
CA GLN A 125 -13.04 -14.54 11.30
C GLN A 125 -13.43 -13.09 11.50
N ALA A 126 -14.50 -12.65 10.85
CA ALA A 126 -14.96 -11.28 10.95
C ALA A 126 -16.49 -11.26 11.02
N THR A 127 -17.02 -10.37 11.85
CA THR A 127 -18.44 -10.08 11.95
C THR A 127 -18.62 -8.57 11.84
N LEU A 128 -19.40 -8.14 10.86
CA LEU A 128 -19.87 -6.79 10.71
C LEU A 128 -21.35 -6.76 11.11
N ARG A 129 -21.72 -5.83 12.00
CA ARG A 129 -23.11 -5.62 12.42
C ARG A 129 -23.51 -4.19 12.14
N GLY A 130 -24.61 -4.02 11.40
CA GLY A 130 -25.25 -2.72 11.21
C GLY A 130 -26.40 -2.52 12.20
N ALA A 131 -26.44 -1.35 12.82
CA ALA A 131 -27.55 -0.95 13.69
C ALA A 131 -27.81 0.56 13.57
N GLY A 132 -28.86 0.92 12.83
CA GLY A 132 -29.20 2.31 12.57
C GLY A 132 -28.09 2.99 11.77
N ASN A 133 -27.38 3.93 12.40
CA ASN A 133 -26.33 4.67 11.71
C ASN A 133 -24.92 4.24 12.13
N SER A 134 -24.79 3.14 12.86
CA SER A 134 -23.48 2.61 13.24
C SER A 134 -23.19 1.25 12.63
N LEU A 135 -21.94 1.07 12.22
CA LEU A 135 -21.35 -0.21 11.86
C LEU A 135 -20.37 -0.61 12.95
N GLU A 136 -20.53 -1.82 13.46
CA GLU A 136 -19.60 -2.45 14.38
C GLU A 136 -18.89 -3.59 13.66
N LEU A 137 -17.57 -3.54 13.66
CA LEU A 137 -16.70 -4.55 13.08
C LEU A 137 -15.96 -5.23 14.21
N ASP A 138 -16.06 -6.55 14.29
CA ASP A 138 -15.31 -7.36 15.24
C ASP A 138 -14.70 -8.54 14.49
N GLY A 139 -13.47 -8.91 14.83
CA GLY A 139 -12.87 -10.08 14.24
C GLY A 139 -11.41 -10.28 14.59
N GLY A 140 -10.82 -11.25 13.91
CA GLY A 140 -9.42 -11.54 14.01
C GLY A 140 -8.89 -12.32 12.82
N ALA A 141 -7.57 -12.35 12.75
CA ALA A 141 -6.82 -13.06 11.73
C ALA A 141 -5.48 -13.49 12.30
N ARG A 142 -4.85 -14.45 11.63
CA ARG A 142 -3.48 -14.89 11.92
C ARG A 142 -2.59 -14.61 10.72
N SER A 143 -1.35 -14.23 10.99
CA SER A 143 -0.34 -14.00 9.96
C SER A 143 1.02 -14.37 10.52
N GLY A 144 1.75 -15.25 9.82
CA GLY A 144 2.96 -15.88 10.35
C GLY A 144 2.68 -16.68 11.63
N GLU A 145 3.46 -16.45 12.69
CA GLU A 145 3.26 -17.09 14.00
C GLU A 145 2.28 -16.31 14.91
N GLY A 146 1.88 -15.11 14.52
CA GLY A 146 1.09 -14.22 15.35
C GLY A 146 -0.40 -14.15 15.04
N SER A 147 -1.11 -13.41 15.87
CA SER A 147 -2.55 -13.18 15.76
C SER A 147 -2.90 -11.72 16.01
N VAL A 148 -3.94 -11.24 15.34
CA VAL A 148 -4.51 -9.91 15.54
C VAL A 148 -6.01 -10.04 15.75
N ARG A 149 -6.54 -9.21 16.65
CA ARG A 149 -7.96 -8.87 16.77
C ARG A 149 -8.15 -7.42 16.38
N PHE A 150 -9.27 -7.17 15.72
CA PHE A 150 -9.69 -5.84 15.37
C PHE A 150 -11.11 -5.62 15.87
N GLU A 151 -11.31 -4.49 16.53
CA GLU A 151 -12.60 -4.02 16.99
C GLU A 151 -12.77 -2.57 16.52
N GLY A 152 -13.78 -2.34 15.70
CA GLY A 152 -14.05 -1.05 15.08
C GLY A 152 -15.49 -0.63 15.27
N ARG A 153 -15.70 0.66 15.46
CA ARG A 153 -17.03 1.28 15.41
C ARG A 153 -16.97 2.47 14.46
N TYR A 154 -17.87 2.46 13.50
CA TYR A 154 -18.00 3.50 12.48
C TYR A 154 -19.40 4.11 12.54
N ASP A 155 -19.44 5.43 12.45
CA ASP A 155 -20.62 6.25 12.34
C ASP A 155 -20.81 6.64 10.86
N LEU A 156 -22.00 6.34 10.34
CA LEU A 156 -22.40 6.58 8.96
C LEU A 156 -23.05 7.96 8.77
N ARG A 157 -23.11 8.80 9.81
CA ARG A 157 -23.66 10.16 9.72
C ARG A 157 -22.64 11.13 9.12
N GLY A 158 -23.06 11.90 8.13
CA GLY A 158 -22.24 12.95 7.49
C GLY A 158 -21.86 12.60 6.04
N GLU A 159 -21.08 13.46 5.40
CA GLU A 159 -20.55 13.20 4.04
C GLU A 159 -19.41 12.17 4.05
N ASP A 160 -18.69 12.05 5.16
CA ASP A 160 -17.59 11.10 5.37
C ASP A 160 -17.92 10.15 6.52
N TRP A 161 -17.75 8.84 6.31
CA TRP A 161 -17.87 7.86 7.39
C TRP A 161 -16.73 8.05 8.38
N SER A 162 -17.05 8.23 9.65
CA SER A 162 -16.05 8.46 10.70
C SER A 162 -16.06 7.31 11.70
N GLY A 163 -14.90 6.83 12.09
CA GLY A 163 -14.81 5.71 13.02
C GLY A 163 -13.40 5.51 13.51
N SER A 164 -13.28 4.67 14.53
CA SER A 164 -11.99 4.20 15.01
C SER A 164 -11.98 2.68 14.99
N THR A 165 -10.80 2.12 14.73
CA THR A 165 -10.56 0.69 14.84
C THR A 165 -9.37 0.47 15.72
N THR A 166 -9.54 -0.39 16.71
CA THR A 166 -8.50 -0.79 17.64
C THR A 166 -7.96 -2.13 17.16
N LEU A 167 -6.65 -2.22 17.04
CA LEU A 167 -5.94 -3.44 16.66
C LEU A 167 -5.15 -3.91 17.87
N ALA A 168 -5.38 -5.14 18.30
CA ALA A 168 -4.66 -5.77 19.42
C ALA A 168 -4.18 -7.14 18.99
N GLY A 169 -2.91 -7.45 19.21
CA GLY A 169 -2.35 -8.71 18.73
C GLY A 169 -0.98 -9.00 19.31
N GLU A 170 -0.56 -10.25 19.14
CA GLU A 170 0.76 -10.73 19.56
C GLU A 170 1.48 -11.30 18.35
N ASN A 171 2.72 -10.84 18.13
CA ASN A 171 3.63 -11.31 17.07
C ASN A 171 3.03 -11.35 15.65
N PHE A 172 1.97 -10.57 15.40
CA PHE A 172 1.28 -10.56 14.11
C PHE A 172 2.18 -10.01 13.02
N LEU A 173 2.32 -10.80 11.96
CA LEU A 173 3.13 -10.41 10.80
C LEU A 173 2.33 -9.45 9.92
N ALA A 174 2.53 -8.15 10.15
CA ALA A 174 1.80 -7.07 9.46
C ALA A 174 2.34 -6.77 8.05
N VAL A 175 3.60 -7.13 7.80
CA VAL A 175 4.26 -7.04 6.50
C VAL A 175 5.23 -8.22 6.39
N ALA A 176 5.10 -9.01 5.33
CA ALA A 176 5.98 -10.12 4.97
C ALA A 176 6.35 -10.05 3.50
N LEU A 177 6.77 -8.86 3.08
CA LEU A 177 7.52 -8.74 1.85
C LEU A 177 8.79 -9.61 1.99
N PRO A 178 9.26 -10.29 0.93
CA PRO A 178 10.52 -11.03 0.94
C PRO A 178 11.74 -10.22 1.42
N GLU A 179 11.57 -8.91 1.56
CA GLU A 179 12.58 -7.90 1.87
C GLU A 179 12.43 -7.29 3.28
N VAL A 180 11.42 -7.70 4.07
CA VAL A 180 11.24 -7.24 5.46
C VAL A 180 10.87 -8.41 6.37
N ARG A 181 11.83 -9.29 6.65
CA ARG A 181 11.73 -10.14 7.85
C ARG A 181 12.30 -9.34 9.03
N ALA A 182 11.40 -8.95 9.93
CA ALA A 182 11.62 -8.33 11.24
C ALA A 182 11.82 -6.79 11.27
N ALA A 183 10.79 -6.03 10.91
CA ALA A 183 10.56 -4.73 11.53
C ALA A 183 9.52 -4.91 12.66
N ARG A 184 9.92 -4.63 13.90
CA ARG A 184 8.97 -4.47 15.02
C ARG A 184 8.10 -3.24 14.73
N LEU A 185 6.80 -3.34 14.99
CA LEU A 185 5.80 -2.28 14.84
C LEU A 185 6.29 -0.93 15.41
N PRO A 186 5.94 0.22 14.78
CA PRO A 186 6.01 1.52 15.44
C PRO A 186 5.11 1.50 16.68
N GLN A 187 5.56 2.13 17.77
CA GLN A 187 4.85 2.09 19.06
C GLN A 187 3.77 3.19 19.23
N SER A 188 3.48 3.97 18.18
CA SER A 188 2.54 5.10 18.26
C SER A 188 1.54 5.15 17.10
N SER A 189 0.35 5.71 17.36
CA SER A 189 -0.74 5.90 16.39
C SER A 189 -0.40 6.86 15.25
N ASP A 190 0.50 7.81 15.50
CA ASP A 190 0.75 8.94 14.60
C ASP A 190 1.68 8.52 13.46
N ASP A 191 2.59 7.57 13.71
CA ASP A 191 3.49 6.99 12.71
C ASP A 191 2.73 6.13 11.67
N VAL A 192 1.62 5.50 12.09
CA VAL A 192 0.77 4.67 11.23
C VAL A 192 -0.09 5.54 10.30
N ALA A 193 -0.62 6.65 10.81
CA ALA A 193 -1.40 7.60 10.02
C ALA A 193 -0.55 8.26 8.92
N ALA A 194 0.68 8.70 9.25
CA ALA A 194 1.61 9.28 8.29
C ALA A 194 2.02 8.27 7.19
N PHE A 195 2.25 7.01 7.56
CA PHE A 195 2.56 5.94 6.59
C PHE A 195 1.39 5.64 5.63
N LEU A 196 0.15 5.72 6.11
CA LEU A 196 -1.06 5.47 5.33
C LEU A 196 -1.48 6.68 4.46
N GLU A 197 -1.33 7.92 4.96
CA GLU A 197 -1.62 9.14 4.19
C GLU A 197 -0.69 9.29 2.99
N MET A 198 0.62 9.04 3.15
CA MET A 198 1.57 9.04 2.03
C MET A 198 1.18 8.01 0.95
N ARG A 199 0.72 6.82 1.34
CA ARG A 199 0.26 5.81 0.36
C ARG A 199 -0.99 6.23 -0.39
N SER A 200 -1.88 7.02 0.22
CA SER A 200 -3.07 7.55 -0.46
C SER A 200 -2.70 8.59 -1.53
N ALA A 201 -1.70 9.43 -1.28
CA ALA A 201 -1.16 10.35 -2.29
C ALA A 201 -0.42 9.60 -3.42
N ALA A 202 0.25 8.50 -3.06
CA ALA A 202 0.93 7.58 -3.99
C ALA A 202 -0.02 6.80 -4.94
N MET A 203 -1.32 6.68 -4.64
CA MET A 203 -2.28 5.87 -5.41
C MET A 203 -2.52 6.33 -6.86
N ARG A 204 -1.96 7.46 -7.31
CA ARG A 204 -2.13 7.97 -8.69
C ARG A 204 -0.90 7.79 -9.60
N ALA A 205 0.20 7.20 -9.13
CA ALA A 205 1.43 6.99 -9.90
C ALA A 205 2.06 5.61 -9.61
N ARG A 206 2.77 5.02 -10.59
CA ARG A 206 3.44 3.71 -10.45
C ARG A 206 4.50 3.80 -9.34
N HIS A 207 4.20 3.21 -8.19
CA HIS A 207 5.05 3.18 -7.00
C HIS A 207 6.22 2.21 -7.18
N VAL A 208 7.44 2.67 -6.92
CA VAL A 208 8.68 1.87 -6.94
C VAL A 208 9.15 1.64 -5.50
N PRO A 209 8.97 0.43 -4.92
CA PRO A 209 9.29 0.17 -3.52
C PRO A 209 10.80 0.16 -3.26
N ALA A 210 11.17 0.28 -1.98
CA ALA A 210 12.52 -0.05 -1.55
C ALA A 210 12.77 -1.56 -1.66
N LEU A 211 13.99 -1.97 -1.99
CA LEU A 211 14.40 -3.37 -2.18
C LEU A 211 15.70 -3.68 -1.42
N GLY A 212 15.91 -4.94 -1.05
CA GLY A 212 17.18 -5.44 -0.51
C GLY A 212 17.16 -5.82 0.98
N PRO A 213 18.28 -6.34 1.51
CA PRO A 213 18.29 -7.00 2.81
C PRO A 213 18.35 -6.05 4.01
N VAL A 214 17.80 -6.48 5.15
CA VAL A 214 18.09 -5.89 6.45
C VAL A 214 19.56 -6.16 6.81
N GLY A 215 20.25 -5.17 7.35
CA GLY A 215 21.69 -5.25 7.63
C GLY A 215 22.57 -5.15 6.38
N ALA A 216 22.04 -4.62 5.27
CA ALA A 216 22.75 -4.45 4.01
C ALA A 216 24.15 -3.84 4.20
N ALA A 217 25.10 -4.27 3.37
CA ALA A 217 26.44 -3.70 3.35
C ALA A 217 26.38 -2.19 3.03
N MET A 218 25.45 -1.81 2.16
CA MET A 218 25.16 -0.43 1.81
C MET A 218 23.66 -0.24 1.59
N MET A 219 23.12 0.87 2.07
CA MET A 219 21.82 1.37 1.60
C MET A 219 22.04 2.52 0.64
N ILE A 220 21.29 2.53 -0.44
CA ILE A 220 21.26 3.59 -1.44
C ILE A 220 19.92 4.30 -1.33
N LEU A 221 19.95 5.63 -1.21
CA LEU A 221 18.77 6.46 -1.28
C LEU A 221 18.85 7.39 -2.48
N GLY A 222 18.02 7.11 -3.49
CA GLY A 222 17.81 7.96 -4.67
C GLY A 222 16.71 8.99 -4.43
N ASP A 223 16.51 9.89 -5.39
CA ASP A 223 15.45 10.90 -5.33
C ASP A 223 14.08 10.32 -5.68
N ARG A 224 13.87 9.95 -6.94
CA ARG A 224 12.58 9.59 -7.52
C ARG A 224 12.78 8.54 -8.60
N PRO A 225 11.74 7.75 -8.95
CA PRO A 225 11.88 6.75 -10.00
C PRO A 225 12.14 7.39 -11.36
N ASP A 226 13.12 6.86 -12.08
CA ASP A 226 13.31 7.13 -13.50
C ASP A 226 12.29 6.35 -14.36
N LYS A 227 12.23 6.65 -15.67
CA LYS A 227 11.33 5.93 -16.60
C LYS A 227 11.57 4.42 -16.59
N ALA A 228 12.83 4.00 -16.47
CA ALA A 228 13.20 2.59 -16.39
C ALA A 228 12.78 1.99 -15.04
N ASP A 229 13.01 2.70 -13.92
CA ASP A 229 12.58 2.26 -12.60
C ASP A 229 11.05 2.03 -12.53
N ALA A 230 10.28 2.96 -13.11
CA ALA A 230 8.83 2.87 -13.18
C ALA A 230 8.32 1.76 -14.13
N ALA A 231 9.11 1.38 -15.13
CA ALA A 231 8.81 0.28 -16.04
C ALA A 231 9.13 -1.07 -15.40
N ASP A 232 10.29 -1.16 -14.72
CA ASP A 232 10.81 -2.37 -14.09
C ASP A 232 10.19 -2.61 -12.70
N GLY A 233 9.55 -1.58 -12.12
CA GLY A 233 9.00 -1.60 -10.76
C GLY A 233 10.05 -1.64 -9.67
N LYS A 234 11.31 -1.29 -9.97
CA LYS A 234 12.47 -1.47 -9.08
C LYS A 234 13.40 -0.25 -9.17
N PRO A 235 14.00 0.23 -8.06
CA PRO A 235 14.98 1.31 -8.11
C PRO A 235 16.26 0.90 -8.85
N CYS A 236 16.89 1.87 -9.51
CA CYS A 236 18.15 1.68 -10.22
C CYS A 236 18.05 0.68 -11.40
N GLY A 237 17.05 0.85 -12.25
CA GLY A 237 16.86 0.17 -13.53
C GLY A 237 17.55 0.86 -14.72
N GLY A 238 17.46 0.24 -15.89
CA GLY A 238 17.99 0.79 -17.15
C GLY A 238 19.51 1.05 -17.17
N GLU A 239 19.95 1.99 -18.00
CA GLU A 239 21.38 2.33 -18.16
C GLU A 239 22.00 2.93 -16.89
N ALA A 240 21.22 3.71 -16.14
CA ALA A 240 21.66 4.27 -14.85
C ALA A 240 21.91 3.14 -13.84
N GLY A 241 21.02 2.14 -13.81
CA GLY A 241 21.20 0.90 -13.09
C GLY A 241 22.46 0.13 -13.48
N GLN A 242 22.73 -0.02 -14.77
CA GLN A 242 23.95 -0.72 -15.22
C GLN A 242 25.23 0.02 -14.84
N LEU A 243 25.22 1.36 -14.82
CA LEU A 243 26.36 2.13 -14.31
C LEU A 243 26.50 1.95 -12.80
N PHE A 244 25.39 1.96 -12.07
CA PHE A 244 25.37 1.67 -10.64
C PHE A 244 25.97 0.30 -10.32
N ASP A 245 25.64 -0.75 -11.08
CA ASP A 245 26.21 -2.08 -10.89
C ASP A 245 27.72 -2.10 -11.04
N ARG A 246 28.25 -1.39 -12.06
CA ARG A 246 29.70 -1.25 -12.25
C ARG A 246 30.36 -0.47 -11.11
N MET A 247 29.65 0.48 -10.51
CA MET A 247 30.15 1.21 -9.33
C MET A 247 30.22 0.31 -8.10
N LEU A 248 29.22 -0.55 -7.88
CA LEU A 248 29.23 -1.54 -6.80
C LEU A 248 30.32 -2.59 -6.99
N GLN A 249 30.49 -3.11 -8.20
CA GLN A 249 31.55 -4.08 -8.52
C GLN A 249 32.95 -3.53 -8.22
N ALA A 250 33.17 -2.22 -8.42
CA ALA A 250 34.44 -1.58 -8.08
C ALA A 250 34.69 -1.52 -6.56
N LEU A 251 33.64 -1.70 -5.74
CA LEU A 251 33.68 -1.79 -4.29
C LEU A 251 33.60 -3.24 -3.78
N ASP A 252 33.69 -4.23 -4.67
CA ASP A 252 33.53 -5.66 -4.35
C ASP A 252 32.16 -5.98 -3.69
N LEU A 253 31.11 -5.29 -4.16
CA LEU A 253 29.74 -5.49 -3.73
C LEU A 253 28.84 -5.89 -4.90
N ASP A 254 27.88 -6.76 -4.64
CA ASP A 254 26.79 -7.04 -5.55
C ASP A 254 25.53 -6.22 -5.20
N ARG A 255 24.62 -6.11 -6.18
CA ARG A 255 23.37 -5.36 -6.04
C ARG A 255 22.47 -5.95 -4.94
N GLU A 256 22.61 -7.25 -4.71
CA GLU A 256 21.89 -8.06 -3.73
C GLU A 256 22.36 -7.81 -2.29
N ASP A 257 23.61 -7.36 -2.11
CA ASP A 257 24.15 -6.95 -0.80
C ASP A 257 23.66 -5.55 -0.38
N CYS A 258 22.98 -4.86 -1.29
CA CYS A 258 22.60 -3.47 -1.15
C CYS A 258 21.08 -3.29 -1.00
N ALA A 259 20.70 -2.53 0.01
CA ALA A 259 19.35 -1.98 0.09
C ALA A 259 19.23 -0.75 -0.82
N ARG A 260 18.11 -0.58 -1.50
CA ARG A 260 17.87 0.50 -2.47
C ARG A 260 16.50 1.08 -2.23
N ALA A 261 16.42 2.38 -1.98
CA ALA A 261 15.18 3.09 -1.75
C ALA A 261 15.15 4.42 -2.52
N LEU A 262 13.97 5.01 -2.61
CA LEU A 262 13.74 6.31 -3.22
C LEU A 262 13.10 7.23 -2.19
N LEU A 263 13.53 8.49 -2.16
CA LEU A 263 12.98 9.51 -1.28
C LEU A 263 11.48 9.70 -1.57
N GLU A 264 11.08 9.69 -2.84
CA GLU A 264 9.68 9.77 -3.26
C GLU A 264 9.33 8.62 -4.25
N PRO A 265 8.91 7.45 -3.75
CA PRO A 265 8.75 6.23 -4.56
C PRO A 265 7.57 6.26 -5.52
N ALA A 266 6.58 7.14 -5.31
CA ALA A 266 5.38 7.28 -6.13
C ALA A 266 5.37 8.55 -6.99
N HIS A 267 6.55 9.09 -7.31
CA HIS A 267 6.64 10.33 -8.05
C HIS A 267 6.34 10.13 -9.54
N ARG A 268 5.67 11.10 -10.18
CA ARG A 268 5.42 11.06 -11.63
C ARG A 268 6.72 11.25 -12.41
N PRO A 269 7.04 10.40 -13.41
CA PRO A 269 8.22 10.58 -14.23
C PRO A 269 8.26 11.97 -14.88
N GLY A 270 9.34 12.74 -14.66
CA GLY A 270 9.53 14.07 -15.24
C GLY A 270 9.27 15.26 -14.30
N GLU A 271 8.54 15.08 -13.21
CA GLU A 271 8.27 16.15 -12.24
C GLU A 271 9.45 16.31 -11.24
N LYS A 272 9.55 17.43 -10.52
CA LYS A 272 10.55 17.59 -9.45
C LYS A 272 9.88 17.39 -8.10
N ILE A 273 10.61 16.86 -7.15
CA ILE A 273 10.19 16.82 -5.74
C ILE A 273 9.96 18.26 -5.26
N ALA A 274 8.79 18.51 -4.70
CA ALA A 274 8.42 19.81 -4.17
C ALA A 274 9.26 20.13 -2.92
N PRO A 275 9.88 21.33 -2.82
CA PRO A 275 10.72 21.68 -1.66
C PRO A 275 10.01 21.55 -0.32
N GLU A 276 8.72 21.88 -0.27
CA GLU A 276 7.85 21.79 0.91
C GLU A 276 7.65 20.35 1.41
N SER A 277 7.76 19.35 0.54
CA SER A 277 7.60 17.94 0.91
C SER A 277 8.88 17.32 1.49
N LEU A 278 10.04 17.99 1.39
CA LEU A 278 11.33 17.39 1.75
C LEU A 278 11.43 17.01 3.23
N GLU A 279 10.79 17.76 4.14
CA GLU A 279 10.84 17.48 5.59
C GLU A 279 10.09 16.19 5.95
N GLU A 280 8.91 16.00 5.37
CA GLU A 280 8.12 14.78 5.52
C GLU A 280 8.84 13.58 4.91
N LEU A 281 9.34 13.72 3.68
CA LEU A 281 10.08 12.66 3.00
C LEU A 281 11.39 12.31 3.73
N ALA A 282 12.06 13.29 4.35
CA ALA A 282 13.24 13.05 5.18
C ALA A 282 12.91 12.19 6.40
N THR A 283 11.77 12.45 7.05
CA THR A 283 11.31 11.69 8.21
C THR A 283 11.10 10.21 7.84
N LEU A 284 10.46 9.96 6.71
CA LEU A 284 10.20 8.61 6.21
C LEU A 284 11.48 7.89 5.79
N ALA A 285 12.39 8.59 5.11
CA ALA A 285 13.69 8.04 4.75
C ALA A 285 14.51 7.64 5.98
N LYS A 286 14.46 8.43 7.07
CA LYS A 286 15.11 8.08 8.35
C LYS A 286 14.52 6.81 8.97
N LEU A 287 13.19 6.65 8.94
CA LEU A 287 12.53 5.42 9.40
C LEU A 287 13.01 4.20 8.60
N GLN A 288 13.18 4.34 7.28
CA GLN A 288 13.73 3.25 6.45
C GLN A 288 15.17 2.91 6.82
N VAL A 289 16.03 3.91 7.05
CA VAL A 289 17.41 3.71 7.51
C VAL A 289 17.44 2.97 8.85
N GLN A 290 16.59 3.38 9.80
CA GLN A 290 16.48 2.74 11.11
C GLN A 290 15.96 1.29 11.02
N ALA A 291 15.02 1.03 10.11
CA ALA A 291 14.46 -0.31 9.90
C ALA A 291 15.47 -1.25 9.25
N LEU A 292 16.18 -0.79 8.21
CA LEU A 292 17.11 -1.60 7.44
C LEU A 292 18.48 -1.73 8.11
N LYS A 293 18.85 -0.82 9.02
CA LYS A 293 20.13 -0.83 9.75
C LYS A 293 21.36 -1.13 8.86
N PRO A 294 21.54 -0.40 7.74
CA PRO A 294 22.65 -0.65 6.84
C PRO A 294 23.99 -0.28 7.49
N LYS A 295 25.08 -0.92 7.05
CA LYS A 295 26.43 -0.58 7.56
C LYS A 295 26.87 0.82 7.12
N CYS A 296 26.47 1.23 5.92
CA CYS A 296 26.68 2.58 5.42
C CYS A 296 25.54 3.03 4.49
N LEU A 297 25.41 4.35 4.31
CA LEU A 297 24.36 4.99 3.51
C LEU A 297 24.99 5.83 2.40
N LEU A 298 24.49 5.64 1.18
CA LEU A 298 24.88 6.41 0.00
C LEU A 298 23.67 7.21 -0.51
N LEU A 299 23.81 8.53 -0.53
CA LEU A 299 22.79 9.45 -1.03
C LEU A 299 23.10 9.80 -2.49
N PHE A 300 22.19 9.47 -3.40
CA PHE A 300 22.33 9.80 -4.81
C PHE A 300 21.55 11.06 -5.18
N GLY A 301 22.30 12.13 -5.49
CA GLY A 301 21.73 13.36 -6.02
C GLY A 301 21.41 14.41 -4.95
N ASP A 302 20.80 15.51 -5.43
CA ASP A 302 20.59 16.72 -4.62
C ASP A 302 19.42 16.59 -3.64
N ALA A 303 18.33 15.91 -4.03
CA ALA A 303 17.16 15.82 -3.16
C ALA A 303 17.41 15.00 -1.88
N PRO A 304 18.02 13.79 -1.93
CA PRO A 304 18.34 13.06 -0.71
C PRO A 304 19.37 13.79 0.16
N SER A 305 20.34 14.48 -0.46
CA SER A 305 21.30 15.33 0.25
C SER A 305 20.61 16.45 1.03
N ARG A 306 19.68 17.17 0.38
CA ARG A 306 18.92 18.24 1.06
C ARG A 306 18.02 17.72 2.15
N ALA A 307 17.31 16.62 1.88
CA ALA A 307 16.36 16.03 2.82
C ALA A 307 17.07 15.54 4.10
N LEU A 308 18.18 14.80 3.96
CA LEU A 308 18.81 14.15 5.10
C LEU A 308 20.00 14.92 5.70
N LEU A 309 20.69 15.74 4.93
CA LEU A 309 21.87 16.50 5.39
C LEU A 309 21.59 18.00 5.55
N GLY A 310 20.47 18.51 5.00
CA GLY A 310 20.13 19.93 5.05
C GLY A 310 20.93 20.81 4.09
N GLU A 311 21.70 20.22 3.17
CA GLU A 311 22.61 20.95 2.28
C GLU A 311 22.62 20.38 0.84
N PRO A 312 22.85 21.25 -0.17
CA PRO A 312 22.94 20.82 -1.56
C PRO A 312 24.12 19.87 -1.79
N LEU A 313 23.98 18.97 -2.76
CA LEU A 313 24.99 17.95 -3.08
C LEU A 313 26.38 18.55 -3.30
N ALA A 314 26.46 19.72 -3.94
CA ALA A 314 27.72 20.40 -4.21
C ALA A 314 28.53 20.74 -2.94
N LYS A 315 27.85 20.96 -1.80
CA LYS A 315 28.49 21.20 -0.49
C LYS A 315 28.63 19.93 0.36
N ALA A 316 27.71 18.98 0.16
CA ALA A 316 27.68 17.74 0.93
C ALA A 316 28.74 16.72 0.49
N ARG A 317 29.07 16.66 -0.80
CA ARG A 317 29.99 15.65 -1.35
C ARG A 317 31.45 15.82 -0.88
N GLY A 318 32.26 14.77 -1.05
CA GLY A 318 33.68 14.77 -0.69
C GLY A 318 33.98 14.71 0.80
N ARG A 319 33.00 14.41 1.65
CA ARG A 319 33.16 14.23 3.10
C ARG A 319 32.17 13.23 3.68
N LEU A 320 32.50 12.73 4.88
CA LEU A 320 31.65 11.83 5.65
C LEU A 320 30.61 12.59 6.46
N HIS A 321 29.41 12.01 6.53
CA HIS A 321 28.27 12.46 7.32
C HIS A 321 27.76 11.34 8.22
N GLN A 322 26.80 11.67 9.07
CA GLN A 322 26.01 10.69 9.81
C GLN A 322 24.52 10.99 9.66
N VAL A 323 23.74 9.95 9.40
CA VAL A 323 22.28 9.98 9.39
C VAL A 323 21.81 8.81 10.24
N GLU A 324 21.03 9.07 11.29
CA GLU A 324 20.56 8.02 12.22
C GLU A 324 21.70 7.13 12.77
N GLY A 325 22.88 7.72 12.99
CA GLY A 325 24.09 7.00 13.44
C GLY A 325 24.79 6.16 12.36
N VAL A 326 24.27 6.14 11.12
CA VAL A 326 24.86 5.42 9.98
C VAL A 326 25.84 6.33 9.22
N ARG A 327 27.03 5.80 8.92
CA ARG A 327 28.04 6.48 8.11
C ARG A 327 27.48 6.78 6.72
N THR A 328 27.47 8.05 6.33
CA THR A 328 26.76 8.52 5.14
C THR A 328 27.67 9.30 4.20
N VAL A 329 27.55 9.07 2.89
CA VAL A 329 28.19 9.87 1.83
C VAL A 329 27.15 10.31 0.81
N ALA A 330 27.27 11.54 0.32
CA ALA A 330 26.47 12.04 -0.80
C ALA A 330 27.31 12.10 -2.07
N THR A 331 26.77 11.61 -3.19
CA THR A 331 27.44 11.66 -4.50
C THR A 331 26.45 11.87 -5.66
N PHE A 332 26.98 11.96 -6.87
CA PHE A 332 26.19 12.13 -8.08
C PHE A 332 25.32 10.91 -8.35
N HIS A 333 24.07 11.16 -8.77
CA HIS A 333 23.20 10.10 -9.26
C HIS A 333 23.79 9.48 -10.56
N PRO A 334 23.73 8.16 -10.79
CA PRO A 334 24.24 7.53 -12.01
C PRO A 334 23.70 8.16 -13.31
N ARG A 335 22.41 8.56 -13.33
CA ARG A 335 21.80 9.31 -14.45
C ARG A 335 22.55 10.61 -14.81
N TRP A 336 23.12 11.29 -13.81
CA TRP A 336 23.93 12.49 -14.02
C TRP A 336 25.26 12.13 -14.68
N LEU A 337 25.91 11.07 -14.18
CA LEU A 337 27.22 10.60 -14.66
C LEU A 337 27.19 10.04 -16.08
N LEU A 338 26.05 9.51 -16.54
CA LEU A 338 25.86 9.12 -17.95
C LEU A 338 25.95 10.33 -18.88
N ASN A 339 25.40 11.47 -18.46
CA ASN A 339 25.40 12.71 -19.24
C ASN A 339 26.65 13.57 -19.00
N ARG A 340 27.37 13.34 -17.89
CA ARG A 340 28.61 14.04 -17.53
C ARG A 340 29.71 13.07 -17.08
N PRO A 341 30.34 12.35 -18.02
CA PRO A 341 31.37 11.37 -17.69
C PRO A 341 32.58 11.95 -16.95
N GLN A 342 32.89 13.25 -17.14
CA GLN A 342 33.96 13.95 -16.44
C GLN A 342 33.79 13.98 -14.92
N ASP A 343 32.55 13.86 -14.42
CA ASP A 343 32.26 13.89 -12.98
C ASP A 343 32.49 12.52 -12.31
N LYS A 344 32.74 11.45 -13.09
CA LYS A 344 32.93 10.08 -12.58
C LYS A 344 34.13 9.96 -11.64
N ALA A 345 35.23 10.67 -11.94
CA ALA A 345 36.41 10.66 -11.07
C ALA A 345 36.09 11.20 -9.67
N MET A 346 35.25 12.24 -9.61
CA MET A 346 34.84 12.80 -8.34
C MET A 346 33.82 11.90 -7.62
N ALA A 347 32.90 11.25 -8.35
CA ALA A 347 32.00 10.25 -7.78
C ALA A 347 32.76 9.07 -7.16
N TRP A 348 33.81 8.61 -7.84
CA TRP A 348 34.69 7.55 -7.34
C TRP A 348 35.39 7.95 -6.05
N ALA A 349 35.92 9.17 -5.98
CA ALA A 349 36.52 9.70 -4.77
C ALA A 349 35.53 9.75 -3.59
N ASP A 350 34.25 10.08 -3.85
CA ASP A 350 33.21 10.03 -2.82
C ASP A 350 32.99 8.60 -2.31
N LEU A 351 32.88 7.61 -3.21
CA LEU A 351 32.65 6.21 -2.83
C LEU A 351 33.76 5.63 -1.96
N LEU A 352 35.02 6.00 -2.24
CA LEU A 352 36.18 5.55 -1.44
C LEU A 352 36.11 6.02 0.03
N LEU A 353 35.35 7.08 0.34
CA LEU A 353 35.15 7.50 1.73
C LEU A 353 34.37 6.46 2.54
N LEU A 354 33.54 5.63 1.89
CA LEU A 354 32.81 4.56 2.55
C LEU A 354 33.70 3.36 2.89
N THR A 355 34.75 3.11 2.09
CA THR A 355 35.66 1.97 2.25
C THR A 355 36.86 2.25 3.16
N ALA A 356 37.21 3.51 3.39
CA ALA A 356 38.50 3.91 3.98
C ALA A 356 38.66 3.67 5.50
N VAL A 357 37.72 3.04 6.21
CA VAL A 357 37.71 3.02 7.69
C VAL A 357 37.80 1.61 8.31
N ASP A 358 37.80 0.55 7.50
CA ASP A 358 37.91 -0.83 8.01
C ASP A 358 39.33 -1.43 7.82
N ALA A 359 40.38 -0.60 7.87
CA ALA A 359 41.79 -1.01 7.83
C ALA A 359 42.46 -0.99 9.21
#